data_AF-A0A7J7IL47-F1
#
_entry.id   AF-A0A7J7IL47-F1
#
_cell.length_a   1.000
_cell.length_b   1.000
_cell.length_c   1.000
_cell.angle_alpha   90.00
_cell.angle_beta   90.00
_cell.angle_gamma   90.00
#
_symmetry.space_group_name_H-M   'P 1'
#
loop_
_entity.id
_entity.type
_entity.pdbx_description
1 polymer ?
#
loop_
_entity_poly.entity_id
_entity_poly.type
_entity_poly.pdbx_seq_one_letter_code
_entity_poly.pdbx_strand_id
1 'polypeptide(L)'
;MPQYLRWLIAEFQRLGGVFQLRRSVDNAPTWPLATLSEAFEDPESTSMATVVVNATGLGAQALCHDGQLRPALGVLVRVRYPMPFVLQVSGGRLDDPQYPTYLIPRNESICTCGGTVLFDLDATERERYLGMSASASTLPVASLPSVAQDILNRCRQLYPPWQESEADLVVVEALERSPARTARRRPTRVRDLVGGGSSDWFWP
;
A
#
# COMPACT_ATOMS: atom_id res chain seq x y z
N MET A 1 -5.10 10.48 0.42
CA MET A 1 -3.86 10.40 1.23
C MET A 1 -4.22 10.58 2.71
N PRO A 2 -3.77 9.69 3.61
CA PRO A 2 -3.97 9.81 5.05
C PRO A 2 -3.53 11.18 5.62
N GLN A 3 -4.25 11.69 6.62
CA GLN A 3 -3.99 13.03 7.20
C GLN A 3 -2.56 13.16 7.74
N TYR A 4 -2.05 12.14 8.43
CA TYR A 4 -0.69 12.16 8.98
C TYR A 4 0.39 12.30 7.89
N LEU A 5 0.23 11.64 6.75
CA LEU A 5 1.18 11.79 5.63
C LEU A 5 1.11 13.18 5.00
N ARG A 6 -0.07 13.78 4.92
CA ARG A 6 -0.22 15.18 4.46
C ARG A 6 0.49 16.14 5.40
N TRP A 7 0.34 15.95 6.71
CA TRP A 7 1.02 16.76 7.71
C TRP A 7 2.55 16.62 7.61
N LEU A 8 3.08 15.39 7.49
CA LEU A 8 4.52 15.17 7.31
C LEU A 8 5.08 15.82 6.05
N ILE A 9 4.36 15.75 4.92
CA ILE A 9 4.74 16.41 3.67
C ILE A 9 4.80 17.93 3.87
N ALA A 10 3.76 18.51 4.48
CA ALA A 10 3.70 19.94 4.73
C ALA A 10 4.83 20.40 5.67
N GLU A 11 5.12 19.63 6.72
CA GLU A 11 6.18 19.94 7.67
C GLU A 11 7.57 19.83 7.03
N PHE A 12 7.80 18.82 6.20
CA PHE A 12 9.05 18.69 5.44
C PHE A 12 9.25 19.89 4.49
N GLN A 13 8.21 20.30 3.76
CA GLN A 13 8.28 21.47 2.88
C GLN A 13 8.51 22.77 3.67
N ARG A 14 7.86 22.93 4.82
CA ARG A 14 8.04 24.09 5.71
C ARG A 14 9.49 24.23 6.19
N LEU A 15 10.19 23.11 6.36
CA LEU A 15 11.60 23.06 6.75
C LEU A 15 12.57 23.19 5.54
N GLY A 16 12.06 23.51 4.35
CA GLY A 16 12.87 23.69 3.13
C GLY A 16 13.10 22.39 2.34
N GLY A 17 12.46 21.30 2.72
CA GLY A 17 12.51 20.04 1.98
C GLY A 17 11.80 20.14 0.62
N VAL A 18 12.42 19.58 -0.40
CA VAL A 18 11.89 19.57 -1.77
C VAL A 18 11.49 18.14 -2.15
N PHE A 19 10.30 18.01 -2.74
CA PHE A 19 9.86 16.75 -3.33
C PHE A 19 10.09 16.79 -4.84
N GLN A 20 10.86 15.84 -5.34
CA GLN A 20 10.97 15.57 -6.77
C GLN A 20 10.24 14.28 -7.12
N LEU A 21 9.24 14.39 -7.98
CA LEU A 21 8.65 13.22 -8.61
C LEU A 21 9.41 12.92 -9.90
N ARG A 22 10.33 11.95 -9.87
CA ARG A 22 11.02 11.49 -11.07
C ARG A 22 10.01 10.81 -12.02
N ARG A 23 9.86 11.36 -13.22
CA ARG A 23 9.10 10.80 -14.36
C ARG A 23 10.05 10.51 -15.51
N SER A 24 9.71 9.56 -16.38
CA SER A 24 10.44 9.34 -17.63
C SER A 24 10.18 10.48 -18.59
N VAL A 25 11.04 10.60 -19.62
CA VAL A 25 10.89 11.53 -20.75
C VAL A 25 9.52 11.38 -21.45
N ASP A 26 8.92 10.18 -21.38
CA ASP A 26 7.63 9.86 -21.99
C ASP A 26 6.44 9.99 -21.01
N ASN A 27 6.60 10.70 -19.88
CA ASN A 27 5.63 10.79 -18.79
C ASN A 27 5.24 9.44 -18.16
N ALA A 28 5.92 8.34 -18.51
CA ALA A 28 5.77 7.08 -17.80
C ALA A 28 6.45 7.21 -16.43
N PRO A 29 5.94 6.54 -15.37
CA PRO A 29 6.66 6.47 -14.11
C PRO A 29 8.04 5.83 -14.38
N THR A 30 9.15 6.54 -14.14
CA THR A 30 10.52 5.98 -14.15
C THR A 30 10.80 5.12 -12.93
N TRP A 31 9.81 4.93 -12.07
CA TRP A 31 9.97 4.09 -10.89
C TRP A 31 9.99 2.61 -11.25
N PRO A 32 10.88 1.84 -10.61
CA PRO A 32 11.84 2.25 -9.58
C PRO A 32 13.19 2.75 -10.15
N LEU A 33 13.93 3.56 -9.36
CA LEU A 33 15.38 3.77 -9.57
C LEU A 33 16.04 2.42 -9.87
N ALA A 34 16.87 2.35 -10.90
CA ALA A 34 17.52 1.08 -11.25
C ALA A 34 18.73 0.80 -10.35
N THR A 35 19.37 1.85 -9.83
CA THR A 35 20.55 1.78 -8.97
C THR A 35 20.54 2.84 -7.86
N LEU A 36 21.30 2.61 -6.78
CA LEU A 36 21.50 3.62 -5.74
C LEU A 36 22.31 4.83 -6.24
N SER A 37 23.18 4.65 -7.25
CA SER A 37 24.00 5.73 -7.80
C SER A 37 23.13 6.84 -8.40
N GLU A 38 22.02 6.49 -9.05
CA GLU A 38 21.04 7.46 -9.57
C GLU A 38 20.42 8.35 -8.47
N ALA A 39 20.43 7.93 -7.21
CA ALA A 39 19.95 8.74 -6.10
C ALA A 39 20.94 9.84 -5.68
N PHE A 40 22.22 9.69 -6.02
CA PHE A 40 23.24 10.73 -5.80
C PHE A 40 23.23 11.78 -6.91
N GLU A 41 22.64 11.43 -8.06
CA GLU A 41 22.53 12.26 -9.24
C GLU A 41 21.19 13.02 -9.23
N ASP A 42 21.25 14.31 -8.91
CA ASP A 42 20.14 15.22 -9.08
C ASP A 42 20.30 16.01 -10.39
N PRO A 43 19.53 15.71 -11.45
CA PRO A 43 19.62 16.39 -12.73
C PRO A 43 19.10 17.83 -12.66
N GLU A 44 18.36 18.21 -11.61
CA GLU A 44 17.86 19.57 -11.39
C GLU A 44 18.71 20.37 -10.40
N SER A 45 19.68 19.74 -9.74
CA SER A 45 20.58 20.39 -8.80
C SER A 45 22.02 20.38 -9.29
N THR A 46 22.72 21.48 -9.08
CA THR A 46 24.15 21.60 -9.38
C THR A 46 25.03 20.90 -8.34
N SER A 47 24.45 20.38 -7.25
CA SER A 47 25.17 19.68 -6.19
C SER A 47 24.74 18.21 -6.10
N MET A 48 25.72 17.31 -6.11
CA MET A 48 25.47 15.90 -5.78
C MET A 48 25.08 15.77 -4.31
N ALA A 49 24.13 14.88 -4.03
CA ALA A 49 23.83 14.52 -2.64
C ALA A 49 25.07 13.91 -1.99
N THR A 50 25.40 14.29 -0.75
CA THR A 50 26.51 13.66 -0.01
C THR A 50 26.06 12.39 0.72
N VAL A 51 24.78 12.32 1.07
CA VAL A 51 24.17 11.22 1.81
C VAL A 51 22.83 10.88 1.19
N VAL A 52 22.60 9.59 0.97
CA VAL A 52 21.31 9.04 0.52
C VAL A 52 20.72 8.18 1.61
N VAL A 53 19.47 8.46 1.96
CA VAL A 53 18.68 7.65 2.90
C VAL A 53 17.74 6.76 2.09
N ASN A 54 18.00 5.45 2.05
CA ASN A 54 17.12 4.51 1.38
C ASN A 54 15.87 4.21 2.23
N ALA A 55 14.74 4.83 1.89
CA ALA A 55 13.44 4.61 2.53
C ALA A 55 12.42 3.89 1.60
N THR A 56 12.89 3.00 0.72
CA THR A 56 12.05 2.38 -0.33
C THR A 56 11.20 1.19 0.13
N GLY A 57 11.36 0.74 1.39
CA GLY A 57 10.62 -0.41 1.92
C GLY A 57 10.85 -1.66 1.06
N LEU A 58 9.77 -2.30 0.58
CA LEU A 58 9.86 -3.46 -0.31
C LEU A 58 10.57 -3.18 -1.65
N GLY A 59 10.72 -1.91 -2.05
CA GLY A 59 11.51 -1.53 -3.22
C GLY A 59 13.01 -1.83 -3.08
N ALA A 60 13.53 -1.95 -1.85
CA ALA A 60 14.93 -2.27 -1.61
C ALA A 60 15.32 -3.68 -2.10
N GLN A 61 14.35 -4.59 -2.25
CA GLN A 61 14.59 -5.91 -2.86
C GLN A 61 15.15 -5.77 -4.28
N ALA A 62 14.61 -4.83 -5.06
CA ALA A 62 15.10 -4.54 -6.41
C ALA A 62 16.30 -3.59 -6.39
N LEU A 63 16.22 -2.51 -5.61
CA LEU A 63 17.21 -1.41 -5.62
C LEU A 63 18.55 -1.79 -4.99
N CYS A 64 18.54 -2.65 -3.97
CA CYS A 64 19.73 -3.04 -3.20
C CYS A 64 20.02 -4.54 -3.26
N HIS A 65 19.30 -5.28 -4.10
CA HIS A 65 19.39 -6.75 -4.19
C HIS A 65 19.18 -7.45 -2.83
N ASP A 66 18.32 -6.87 -1.97
CA ASP A 66 18.02 -7.45 -0.68
C ASP A 66 17.06 -8.65 -0.82
N GLY A 67 17.65 -9.82 -1.03
CA GLY A 67 16.93 -11.08 -1.15
C GLY A 67 16.33 -11.59 0.16
N GLN A 68 16.61 -10.96 1.30
CA GLN A 68 16.01 -11.32 2.58
C GLN A 68 14.63 -10.65 2.77
N LEU A 69 14.35 -9.58 2.03
CA LEU A 69 13.04 -8.95 2.05
C LEU A 69 11.97 -9.86 1.46
N ARG A 70 10.90 -10.05 2.23
CA ARG A 70 9.71 -10.80 1.84
C ARG A 70 8.47 -9.96 2.10
N PRO A 71 7.53 -9.85 1.15
CA PRO A 71 6.27 -9.17 1.39
C PRO A 71 5.44 -9.95 2.40
N ALA A 72 4.83 -9.23 3.34
CA ALA A 72 3.76 -9.73 4.18
C ALA A 72 2.47 -9.01 3.78
N LEU A 73 1.45 -9.75 3.36
CA LEU A 73 0.16 -9.18 3.02
C LEU A 73 -0.70 -9.05 4.29
N GLY A 74 -1.17 -7.82 4.53
CA GLY A 74 -2.09 -7.50 5.61
C GLY A 74 -3.49 -7.22 5.08
N VAL A 75 -4.49 -7.92 5.60
CA VAL A 75 -5.91 -7.66 5.38
C VAL A 75 -6.44 -6.93 6.60
N LEU A 76 -7.20 -5.87 6.35
CA LEU A 76 -7.83 -5.06 7.38
C LEU A 76 -9.24 -4.66 6.96
N VAL A 77 -10.07 -4.40 7.96
CA VAL A 77 -11.47 -4.04 7.81
C VAL A 77 -11.69 -2.72 8.54
N ARG A 78 -12.36 -1.76 7.91
CA ARG A 78 -12.77 -0.50 8.53
C ARG A 78 -14.24 -0.54 8.85
N VAL A 79 -14.57 -0.15 10.06
CA VAL A 79 -15.95 -0.10 10.57
C VAL A 79 -16.24 1.28 11.12
N ARG A 80 -17.50 1.69 11.01
CA ARG A 80 -18.00 2.92 11.63
C ARG A 80 -18.54 2.55 13.00
N TYR A 81 -17.64 2.48 13.96
CA TYR A 81 -17.99 2.19 15.33
C TYR A 81 -16.90 2.75 16.25
N PRO A 82 -17.24 3.63 17.21
CA PRO A 82 -16.27 4.18 18.13
C PRO A 82 -15.76 3.09 19.07
N MET A 83 -14.47 2.78 18.98
CA MET A 83 -13.81 1.79 19.84
C MET A 83 -12.57 2.40 20.46
N PRO A 84 -12.10 1.92 21.62
CA PRO A 84 -10.78 2.25 22.13
C PRO A 84 -9.69 1.57 21.28
N PHE A 85 -8.44 1.99 21.48
CA PHE A 85 -7.30 1.23 20.98
C PHE A 85 -7.21 -0.09 21.76
N VAL A 86 -7.24 -1.21 21.04
CA VAL A 86 -7.05 -2.53 21.62
C VAL A 86 -6.11 -3.32 20.72
N LEU A 87 -5.08 -3.91 21.31
CA LEU A 87 -4.17 -4.81 20.62
C LEU A 87 -4.11 -6.11 21.40
N GLN A 88 -4.53 -7.20 20.77
CA GLN A 88 -4.29 -8.55 21.26
C GLN A 88 -3.35 -9.26 20.29
N VAL A 89 -2.10 -9.42 20.71
CA VAL A 89 -1.13 -10.26 20.00
C VAL A 89 -1.35 -11.69 20.46
N SER A 90 -2.19 -12.43 19.74
CA SER A 90 -2.38 -13.86 20.00
C SER A 90 -1.22 -14.64 19.36
N GLY A 91 -0.44 -15.36 20.18
CA GLY A 91 0.56 -16.33 19.72
C GLY A 91 0.14 -17.80 19.98
N GLY A 92 -1.13 -18.05 20.31
CA GLY A 92 -1.58 -19.33 20.89
C GLY A 92 -3.11 -19.43 21.01
N ARG A 93 -3.72 -20.60 20.66
CA ARG A 93 -5.17 -20.93 20.67
C ARG A 93 -5.82 -20.33 21.94
N LEU A 94 -7.05 -19.83 21.85
CA LEU A 94 -8.05 -20.54 22.67
C LEU A 94 -8.66 -21.63 21.83
N ASP A 95 -8.89 -21.38 20.53
CA ASP A 95 -8.80 -22.48 19.56
C ASP A 95 -8.44 -22.19 18.05
N ASP A 96 -7.76 -21.10 17.63
CA ASP A 96 -6.54 -21.14 16.72
C ASP A 96 -6.05 -19.72 16.43
N PRO A 97 -4.77 -19.37 16.68
CA PRO A 97 -4.36 -18.00 17.00
C PRO A 97 -3.40 -17.38 15.99
N GLN A 98 -3.38 -17.84 14.74
CA GLN A 98 -2.22 -17.55 13.90
C GLN A 98 -2.14 -16.09 13.44
N TYR A 99 -3.15 -15.27 13.72
CA TYR A 99 -3.14 -13.86 13.35
C TYR A 99 -3.38 -12.91 14.53
N PRO A 100 -2.60 -11.82 14.63
CA PRO A 100 -2.86 -10.78 15.61
C PRO A 100 -4.28 -10.22 15.42
N THR A 101 -4.93 -9.83 16.50
CA THR A 101 -6.21 -9.12 16.46
C THR A 101 -6.00 -7.71 16.99
N TYR A 102 -6.39 -6.69 16.24
CA TYR A 102 -6.27 -5.32 16.70
C TYR A 102 -7.45 -4.45 16.27
N LEU A 103 -7.73 -3.47 17.13
CA LEU A 103 -8.66 -2.38 16.96
C LEU A 103 -7.88 -1.08 17.07
N ILE A 104 -7.77 -0.36 15.96
CA ILE A 104 -7.02 0.91 15.88
C ILE A 104 -8.01 2.03 15.51
N PRO A 105 -8.39 2.88 16.47
CA PRO A 105 -9.21 4.06 16.21
C PRO A 105 -8.47 4.98 15.25
N ARG A 106 -9.16 5.44 14.21
CA ARG A 106 -8.63 6.39 13.22
C ARG A 106 -9.12 7.80 13.49
N ASN A 107 -10.34 7.91 14.01
CA ASN A 107 -10.97 9.13 14.51
C ASN A 107 -12.15 8.72 15.42
N GLU A 108 -12.99 9.69 15.79
CA GLU A 108 -14.14 9.49 16.69
C GLU A 108 -15.21 8.51 16.19
N SER A 109 -15.25 8.20 14.89
CA SER A 109 -16.31 7.36 14.30
C SER A 109 -15.79 6.15 13.51
N ILE A 110 -14.51 6.11 13.17
CA ILE A 110 -13.91 5.07 12.32
C ILE A 110 -12.85 4.32 13.11
N CYS A 111 -12.96 2.99 13.11
CA CYS A 111 -11.96 2.10 13.63
C CYS A 111 -11.47 1.13 12.55
N THR A 112 -10.19 0.77 12.62
CA THR A 112 -9.58 -0.27 11.80
C THR A 112 -9.46 -1.55 12.60
N CYS A 113 -10.13 -2.59 12.13
CA CYS A 113 -10.07 -3.95 12.61
C CYS A 113 -9.03 -4.73 11.79
N GLY A 114 -8.17 -5.45 12.46
CA GLY A 114 -7.25 -6.40 11.85
C GLY A 114 -7.00 -7.57 12.80
N GLY A 115 -6.04 -8.43 12.53
CA GLY A 115 -5.06 -8.38 11.46
C GLY A 115 -4.84 -9.75 10.84
N THR A 116 -3.99 -9.72 9.83
CA THR A 116 -3.39 -10.90 9.21
C THR A 116 -1.93 -10.58 8.92
N VAL A 117 -1.11 -11.62 8.87
CA VAL A 117 0.26 -11.52 8.38
C VAL A 117 0.46 -12.71 7.46
N LEU A 118 0.25 -12.50 6.17
CA LEU A 118 0.29 -13.56 5.17
C LEU A 118 1.60 -13.49 4.41
N PHE A 119 2.48 -14.47 4.64
CA PHE A 119 3.73 -14.64 3.91
C PHE A 119 3.57 -15.69 2.81
N ASP A 120 4.45 -15.63 1.81
CA ASP A 120 4.64 -16.69 0.81
C ASP A 120 3.36 -17.12 0.06
N LEU A 121 2.37 -16.22 -0.05
CA LEU A 121 1.17 -16.42 -0.85
C LEU A 121 1.54 -16.66 -2.32
N ASP A 122 0.85 -17.60 -2.95
CA ASP A 122 0.99 -17.75 -4.40
C ASP A 122 0.38 -16.55 -5.15
N ALA A 123 0.70 -16.43 -6.45
CA ALA A 123 0.24 -15.30 -7.25
C ALA A 123 -1.29 -15.19 -7.33
N THR A 124 -1.99 -16.33 -7.33
CA THR A 124 -3.46 -16.40 -7.43
C THR A 124 -4.11 -15.94 -6.14
N GLU A 125 -3.62 -16.41 -4.99
CA GLU A 125 -4.10 -16.00 -3.66
C GLU A 125 -3.82 -14.53 -3.41
N ARG A 126 -2.62 -14.07 -3.77
CA ARG A 126 -2.23 -12.66 -3.69
C ARG A 126 -3.14 -11.76 -4.53
N GLU A 127 -3.38 -12.10 -5.80
CA GLU A 127 -4.30 -11.37 -6.67
C GLU A 127 -5.72 -11.36 -6.12
N ARG A 128 -6.19 -12.49 -5.57
CA ARG A 128 -7.49 -12.59 -4.92
C ARG A 128 -7.62 -11.61 -3.76
N TYR A 129 -6.65 -11.57 -2.84
CA TYR A 129 -6.69 -10.65 -1.71
C TYR A 129 -6.60 -9.19 -2.16
N LEU A 130 -5.68 -8.86 -3.08
CA LEU A 130 -5.56 -7.50 -3.60
C LEU A 130 -6.83 -7.02 -4.32
N GLY A 131 -7.51 -7.91 -5.03
CA GLY A 131 -8.79 -7.64 -5.67
C GLY A 131 -9.91 -7.28 -4.69
N MET A 132 -9.83 -7.74 -3.44
CA MET A 132 -10.83 -7.41 -2.40
C MET A 132 -10.87 -5.92 -2.06
N SER A 133 -9.72 -5.24 -2.09
CA SER A 133 -9.60 -3.81 -1.77
C SER A 133 -10.41 -2.91 -2.68
N ALA A 134 -10.65 -3.33 -3.93
CA ALA A 134 -11.33 -2.54 -4.93
C ALA A 134 -12.86 -2.60 -4.84
N SER A 135 -13.42 -3.60 -4.15
CA SER A 135 -14.86 -3.94 -4.22
C SER A 135 -15.63 -3.77 -2.91
N ALA A 136 -14.95 -3.57 -1.78
CA ALA A 136 -15.55 -3.76 -0.47
C ALA A 136 -16.25 -2.54 0.16
N SER A 137 -16.21 -1.36 -0.46
CA SER A 137 -16.93 -0.19 0.09
C SER A 137 -18.45 -0.27 -0.04
N THR A 138 -18.98 -1.29 -0.72
CA THR A 138 -20.43 -1.44 -1.00
C THR A 138 -20.97 -2.86 -0.76
N LEU A 139 -20.15 -3.78 -0.23
CA LEU A 139 -20.58 -5.17 -0.04
C LEU A 139 -21.27 -5.38 1.32
N PRO A 140 -22.41 -6.10 1.37
CA PRO A 140 -22.98 -6.57 2.63
C PRO A 140 -21.99 -7.43 3.41
N VAL A 141 -22.07 -7.43 4.75
CA VAL A 141 -21.19 -8.22 5.64
C VAL A 141 -21.18 -9.72 5.27
N ALA A 142 -22.35 -10.27 4.91
CA ALA A 142 -22.51 -11.66 4.50
C ALA A 142 -21.81 -12.01 3.17
N SER A 143 -21.51 -11.00 2.34
CA SER A 143 -20.82 -11.15 1.06
C SER A 143 -19.31 -10.88 1.19
N LEU A 144 -18.81 -10.63 2.40
CA LEU A 144 -17.40 -10.40 2.61
C LEU A 144 -16.61 -11.70 2.44
N PRO A 145 -15.35 -11.63 1.98
CA PRO A 145 -14.45 -12.77 1.98
C PRO A 145 -14.24 -13.33 3.39
N SER A 146 -14.01 -14.64 3.49
CA SER A 146 -13.88 -15.36 4.76
C SER A 146 -12.86 -14.72 5.72
N VAL A 147 -11.73 -14.24 5.20
CA VAL A 147 -10.70 -13.55 6.01
C VAL A 147 -11.23 -12.28 6.69
N ALA A 148 -12.09 -11.52 6.01
CA ALA A 148 -12.65 -10.29 6.56
C ALA A 148 -13.75 -10.60 7.59
N GLN A 149 -14.55 -11.64 7.35
CA GLN A 149 -15.51 -12.14 8.33
C GLN A 149 -14.80 -12.62 9.60
N ASP A 150 -13.71 -13.37 9.45
CA ASP A 150 -12.87 -13.82 10.57
C ASP A 150 -12.33 -12.64 11.39
N ILE A 151 -11.73 -11.64 10.75
CA ILE A 151 -11.24 -10.42 11.42
C ILE A 151 -12.36 -9.75 12.22
N LEU A 152 -13.54 -9.57 11.62
CA LEU A 152 -14.69 -8.96 12.29
C LEU A 152 -15.14 -9.78 13.50
N ASN A 153 -15.23 -11.09 13.36
CA ASN A 153 -15.63 -11.98 14.46
C ASN A 153 -14.64 -11.93 15.62
N ARG A 154 -13.34 -12.00 15.35
CA ARG A 154 -12.29 -11.86 16.38
C ARG A 154 -12.32 -10.50 17.05
N CYS A 155 -12.52 -9.42 16.28
CA CYS A 155 -12.57 -8.08 16.85
C CYS A 155 -13.84 -7.82 17.68
N ARG A 156 -14.98 -8.41 17.30
CA ARG A 156 -16.20 -8.43 18.12
C ARG A 156 -16.00 -9.20 19.42
N GLN A 157 -15.33 -10.35 19.37
CA GLN A 157 -14.96 -11.11 20.57
C GLN A 157 -14.05 -10.27 21.49
N LEU A 158 -13.14 -9.50 20.92
CA LEU A 158 -12.19 -8.65 21.65
C LEU A 158 -12.83 -7.42 22.32
N TYR A 159 -13.92 -6.89 21.78
CA TYR A 159 -14.62 -5.73 22.34
C TYR A 159 -16.11 -6.04 22.57
N PRO A 160 -16.48 -6.60 23.74
CA PRO A 160 -17.84 -7.03 24.04
C PRO A 160 -18.96 -6.01 23.77
N PRO A 161 -18.79 -4.69 24.03
CA PRO A 161 -19.81 -3.69 23.68
C PRO A 161 -20.19 -3.69 22.20
N TRP A 162 -19.28 -4.13 21.32
CA TRP A 162 -19.57 -4.24 19.89
C TRP A 162 -20.45 -5.45 19.54
N GLN A 163 -20.40 -6.54 20.31
CA GLN A 163 -21.17 -7.76 20.03
C GLN A 163 -22.67 -7.51 20.01
N GLU A 164 -23.13 -6.57 20.83
CA GLU A 164 -24.55 -6.23 21.02
C GLU A 164 -25.03 -5.14 20.04
N SER A 165 -24.20 -4.71 19.09
CA SER A 165 -24.50 -3.58 18.20
C SER A 165 -24.31 -3.91 16.72
N GLU A 166 -25.21 -3.36 15.90
CA GLU A 166 -24.97 -3.31 14.45
C GLU A 166 -23.92 -2.24 14.17
N ALA A 167 -22.83 -2.61 13.51
CA ALA A 167 -21.84 -1.66 13.01
C ALA A 167 -21.88 -1.63 11.50
N ASP A 168 -21.90 -0.42 10.96
CA ASP A 168 -21.77 -0.20 9.52
C ASP A 168 -20.35 -0.53 9.09
N LEU A 169 -20.22 -1.56 8.25
CA LEU A 169 -18.98 -1.85 7.55
C LEU A 169 -18.70 -0.72 6.55
N VAL A 170 -17.49 -0.16 6.59
CA VAL A 170 -17.13 0.96 5.72
C VAL A 170 -16.25 0.50 4.56
N VAL A 171 -15.22 -0.32 4.80
CA VAL A 171 -14.28 -0.78 3.77
C VAL A 171 -13.61 -2.09 4.20
N VAL A 172 -13.27 -2.99 3.26
CA VAL A 172 -12.21 -3.99 3.44
C VAL A 172 -11.02 -3.60 2.57
N GLU A 173 -9.83 -3.51 3.16
CA GLU A 173 -8.59 -3.23 2.41
C GLU A 173 -7.62 -4.40 2.65
N ALA A 174 -7.13 -5.01 1.57
CA ALA A 174 -5.90 -5.76 1.53
C ALA A 174 -4.78 -4.83 1.05
N LEU A 175 -3.78 -4.63 1.90
CA LEU A 175 -2.63 -3.81 1.58
C LEU A 175 -1.43 -4.70 1.32
N GLU A 176 -0.91 -4.57 0.11
CA GLU A 176 0.43 -4.98 -0.21
C GLU A 176 1.11 -3.83 -0.93
N ARG A 177 2.27 -3.39 -0.44
CA ARG A 177 3.10 -2.50 -1.23
C ARG A 177 3.76 -3.33 -2.32
N SER A 178 3.15 -3.35 -3.50
CA SER A 178 3.79 -3.94 -4.67
C SER A 178 5.14 -3.23 -4.90
N PRO A 179 6.26 -3.96 -5.07
CA PRO A 179 7.42 -3.36 -5.72
C PRO A 179 6.93 -2.88 -7.08
N ALA A 180 7.19 -1.62 -7.42
CA ALA A 180 6.73 -1.00 -8.65
C ALA A 180 6.81 -2.00 -9.82
N ARG A 181 5.65 -2.29 -10.47
CA ARG A 181 5.55 -3.21 -11.60
C ARG A 181 6.69 -2.91 -12.58
N THR A 182 7.72 -3.75 -12.60
CA THR A 182 8.71 -3.74 -13.68
C THR A 182 7.99 -4.26 -14.92
N ALA A 183 7.33 -3.36 -15.64
CA ALA A 183 6.78 -3.64 -16.95
C ALA A 183 7.94 -3.81 -17.94
N ARG A 184 8.62 -4.96 -17.88
CA ARG A 184 9.42 -5.45 -19.02
C ARG A 184 8.46 -5.98 -20.07
N ARG A 185 7.81 -5.08 -20.81
CA ARG A 185 7.42 -5.40 -22.19
C ARG A 185 8.63 -5.08 -23.06
N ARG A 186 9.29 -6.13 -23.56
CA ARG A 186 10.27 -5.99 -24.65
C ARG A 186 9.58 -5.20 -25.78
N PRO A 187 10.18 -4.12 -26.30
CA PRO A 187 9.67 -3.52 -27.53
C PRO A 187 9.91 -4.53 -28.64
N THR A 188 8.83 -5.08 -29.17
CA THR A 188 8.85 -5.75 -30.47
C THR A 188 9.31 -4.70 -31.47
N ARG A 189 10.52 -4.86 -32.01
CA ARG A 189 10.98 -4.04 -33.13
C ARG A 189 10.04 -4.32 -34.31
N VAL A 190 9.14 -3.39 -34.58
CA VAL A 190 8.54 -3.26 -35.91
C VAL A 190 9.32 -2.16 -36.60
N ARG A 191 10.29 -2.60 -37.41
CA ARG A 191 10.80 -1.78 -38.51
C ARG A 191 9.68 -1.62 -39.52
N ASP A 192 9.70 -0.46 -40.16
CA ASP A 192 9.02 -0.10 -41.39
C ASP A 192 7.51 0.18 -41.26
N LEU A 193 7.15 1.46 -41.26
CA LEU A 193 6.36 2.05 -42.34
C LEU A 193 6.42 3.58 -42.29
N VAL A 194 6.92 4.10 -43.40
CA VAL A 194 7.09 5.46 -43.92
C VAL A 194 5.89 6.41 -43.73
N GLY A 195 6.21 7.71 -43.53
CA GLY A 195 5.35 8.89 -43.78
C GLY A 195 4.93 9.60 -42.49
N GLY A 196 5.10 10.90 -42.25
CA GLY A 196 5.33 12.07 -43.09
C GLY A 196 4.45 13.21 -42.53
N GLY A 197 5.02 14.41 -42.29
CA GLY A 197 4.30 15.66 -41.94
C GLY A 197 3.99 15.83 -40.44
N SER A 198 4.65 16.72 -39.70
CA SER A 198 4.51 18.19 -39.60
C SER A 198 3.62 18.64 -38.43
N SER A 199 4.24 19.40 -37.52
CA SER A 199 3.72 20.56 -36.78
C SER A 199 2.31 20.51 -36.19
N ASP A 200 2.19 20.56 -34.85
CA ASP A 200 1.86 21.81 -34.15
C ASP A 200 1.78 21.61 -32.63
N TRP A 201 2.40 22.55 -31.91
CA TRP A 201 2.37 22.68 -30.46
C TRP A 201 1.23 23.63 -30.09
N PHE A 202 0.28 23.22 -29.25
CA PHE A 202 -0.50 24.15 -28.42
C PHE A 202 -1.22 23.41 -27.27
N TRP A 203 -1.00 23.87 -26.03
CA TRP A 203 -1.82 23.61 -24.85
C TRP A 203 -2.68 24.85 -24.56
N PRO A 204 -3.80 24.68 -23.87
CA PRO A 204 -3.95 25.33 -22.56
C PRO A 204 -4.03 24.33 -21.41
#